data_AF-A0A1B6DWL9-F1
#
_entry.id   AF-A0A1B6DWL9-F1
#
_cell.length_a   1.000
_cell.length_b   1.000
_cell.length_c   1.000
_cell.angle_alpha   90.00
_cell.angle_beta   90.00
_cell.angle_gamma   90.00
#
_symmetry.space_group_name_H-M   'P 1'
#
loop_
_entity.id
_entity.type
_entity.pdbx_description
1 polymer ?
#
loop_
_entity_poly.entity_id
_entity_poly.type
_entity_poly.pdbx_seq_one_letter_code
_entity_poly.pdbx_strand_id
1 'polypeptide(L)'
;MADETISVAEDQKPFALDRSKTGRAGCKKCKQKIDVGTIRIAKIVPSPFGSGLMKSWYHMNCILEVFAKQRKTTRKIESVDDLEGWNSLSKEDQKEVLSHLDLPDDGRISKLNTTPVPTLKPEPSTSTSKITSSSYDEMHKDNSFREFRRLCADVANASSYLKKTSIVKEFFTNGSNKDGFKGDLLLWCRLLLPGAVKRIYNLQSKQLVKLFSRIFNENQEKMLEDLEQGDVAETVGVFFEKNKKLLPAKKSLLTLQQVDNFLEELSTMTKEEEQMQHFTEIANKCTVNDLKIVIRLIKHDLRINAGPKHILEAVHPDAYQAFQASRDISSIITRVTPTVGAVKQTNLTIGIQLLTPVLPMLAQACKSVNDAVKKCPNGFYSEIKYDGERVQVHKKGSEFKYYSRSLKPVLPHKVNHFKNFIPQAFPYGKDLILDSEILLVDKETGKPLPFGSLGKHKKDEFHNATVCLFVFDCIFYNGESLLQKIQRI
;
A
#
# COMPACT_ATOMS: atom_id res chain seq x y z
N MET A 1 57.21 3.24 16.33
CA MET A 1 57.35 2.96 14.88
C MET A 1 55.97 3.13 14.25
N ALA A 2 55.82 4.17 13.44
CA ALA A 2 54.79 4.28 12.41
C ALA A 2 54.90 3.06 11.45
N ASP A 3 53.89 2.64 10.70
CA ASP A 3 53.11 3.47 9.77
C ASP A 3 51.88 2.71 9.23
N GLU A 4 50.97 3.49 8.66
CA GLU A 4 49.97 3.15 7.62
C GLU A 4 48.82 2.15 7.90
N THR A 5 47.64 2.70 8.27
CA THR A 5 46.36 2.28 7.64
C THR A 5 45.46 3.48 7.37
N ILE A 6 45.70 4.09 6.21
CA ILE A 6 44.74 4.70 5.26
C ILE A 6 43.40 5.19 5.85
N SER A 7 43.35 6.50 6.05
CA SER A 7 42.15 7.33 6.12
C SER A 7 41.57 7.59 4.73
N VAL A 8 40.55 6.83 4.27
CA VAL A 8 39.65 7.27 3.17
C VAL A 8 38.28 6.59 3.28
N ALA A 9 37.29 7.25 3.91
CA ALA A 9 35.88 6.84 3.80
C ALA A 9 34.90 8.02 3.98
N GLU A 10 35.31 9.24 3.66
CA GLU A 10 34.41 10.38 3.49
C GLU A 10 34.13 10.57 1.99
N ASP A 11 32.86 10.81 1.63
CA ASP A 11 32.35 11.13 0.28
C ASP A 11 32.14 10.04 -0.78
N GLN A 12 31.54 8.89 -0.44
CA GLN A 12 30.97 7.99 -1.46
C GLN A 12 29.46 8.20 -1.68
N LYS A 13 29.14 8.86 -2.80
CA LYS A 13 27.77 9.08 -3.27
C LYS A 13 27.10 7.75 -3.67
N PRO A 14 25.78 7.60 -3.45
CA PRO A 14 25.07 6.32 -3.63
C PRO A 14 24.93 5.88 -5.10
N PHE A 15 25.08 6.81 -6.03
CA PHE A 15 24.98 6.57 -7.46
C PHE A 15 26.16 7.23 -8.19
N ALA A 16 26.57 6.63 -9.30
CA ALA A 16 27.60 7.19 -10.17
C ALA A 16 27.12 7.26 -11.60
N LEU A 17 27.51 8.30 -12.32
CA LEU A 17 27.08 8.58 -13.68
C LEU A 17 28.30 8.91 -14.55
N ASP A 18 28.36 8.31 -15.74
CA ASP A 18 29.43 8.55 -16.71
C ASP A 18 28.95 8.17 -18.13
N ARG A 19 29.67 8.61 -19.17
CA ARG A 19 29.54 8.03 -20.51
C ARG A 19 30.33 6.73 -20.60
N SER A 20 29.76 5.70 -21.22
CA SER A 20 30.42 4.41 -21.37
C SER A 20 31.69 4.53 -22.21
N LYS A 21 32.88 4.34 -21.60
CA LYS A 21 34.17 4.50 -22.31
C LYS A 21 34.62 3.27 -23.11
N THR A 22 34.18 2.07 -22.74
CA THR A 22 34.76 0.81 -23.28
C THR A 22 33.74 -0.24 -23.69
N GLY A 23 32.42 0.02 -23.65
CA GLY A 23 31.38 -0.90 -24.16
C GLY A 23 31.25 -2.25 -23.44
N ARG A 24 32.14 -2.54 -22.49
CA ARG A 24 32.27 -3.83 -21.78
C ARG A 24 31.26 -4.01 -20.64
N ALA A 25 30.60 -2.95 -20.20
CA ALA A 25 29.66 -3.03 -19.08
C ALA A 25 28.29 -3.53 -19.55
N GLY A 26 27.75 -4.54 -18.88
CA GLY A 26 26.38 -5.01 -19.10
C GLY A 26 25.38 -4.39 -18.13
N CYS A 27 24.21 -3.99 -18.62
CA CYS A 27 23.11 -3.47 -17.82
C CYS A 27 22.56 -4.56 -16.88
N LYS A 28 22.50 -4.29 -15.58
CA LYS A 28 22.09 -5.31 -14.59
C LYS A 28 20.60 -5.65 -14.61
N LYS A 29 19.76 -4.82 -15.25
CA LYS A 29 18.33 -5.09 -15.47
C LYS A 29 18.07 -5.92 -16.72
N CYS A 30 18.35 -5.40 -17.92
CA CYS A 30 18.03 -6.07 -19.19
C CYS A 30 19.12 -7.02 -19.70
N LYS A 31 20.28 -7.09 -19.04
CA LYS A 31 21.45 -7.93 -19.38
C LYS A 31 22.15 -7.61 -20.72
N GLN A 32 21.66 -6.64 -21.49
CA GLN A 32 22.31 -6.16 -22.71
C GLN A 32 23.58 -5.33 -22.40
N LYS A 33 24.52 -5.24 -23.37
CA LYS A 33 25.72 -4.39 -23.27
C LYS A 33 25.34 -2.91 -23.34
N ILE A 34 26.11 -2.06 -22.67
CA ILE A 34 25.95 -0.61 -22.68
C ILE A 34 26.97 -0.02 -23.67
N ASP A 35 26.47 0.45 -24.81
CA ASP A 35 27.28 0.92 -25.94
C ASP A 35 28.21 2.07 -25.57
N VAL A 36 29.37 2.14 -26.25
CA VAL A 36 30.37 3.21 -26.06
C VAL A 36 29.73 4.56 -26.37
N GLY A 37 30.01 5.57 -25.55
CA GLY A 37 29.51 6.92 -25.72
C GLY A 37 28.11 7.18 -25.14
N THR A 38 27.36 6.16 -24.70
CA THR A 38 26.03 6.34 -24.09
C THR A 38 26.11 6.69 -22.60
N ILE A 39 25.18 7.52 -22.11
CA ILE A 39 25.07 7.86 -20.69
C ILE A 39 24.56 6.65 -19.92
N ARG A 40 25.25 6.31 -18.83
CA ARG A 40 24.89 5.19 -17.97
C ARG A 40 25.01 5.57 -16.51
N ILE A 41 24.26 4.85 -15.69
CA ILE A 41 24.19 5.09 -14.26
C ILE A 41 24.44 3.81 -13.48
N ALA A 42 25.24 3.91 -12.42
CA ALA A 42 25.56 2.83 -11.52
C ALA A 42 24.96 3.05 -10.15
N LYS A 43 24.50 1.96 -9.55
CA LYS A 43 24.27 1.87 -8.11
C LYS A 43 25.55 1.37 -7.45
N ILE A 44 26.00 2.04 -6.38
CA ILE A 44 27.10 1.54 -5.57
C ILE A 44 26.57 0.43 -4.65
N VAL A 45 27.12 -0.78 -4.77
CA VAL A 45 26.71 -1.96 -4.00
C VAL A 45 27.92 -2.68 -3.40
N PRO A 46 27.78 -3.42 -2.28
CA PRO A 46 28.88 -4.23 -1.76
C PRO A 46 29.36 -5.26 -2.79
N SER A 47 30.68 -5.44 -2.88
CA SER A 47 31.30 -6.43 -3.76
C SER A 47 30.98 -7.84 -3.27
N PRO A 48 30.51 -8.75 -4.14
CA PRO A 48 30.30 -10.14 -3.77
C PRO A 48 31.60 -10.96 -3.65
N PHE A 49 32.76 -10.38 -3.99
CA PHE A 49 34.06 -11.07 -4.04
C PHE A 49 35.07 -10.60 -2.96
N GLY A 50 34.64 -9.85 -1.93
CA GLY A 50 35.51 -9.41 -0.83
C GLY A 50 35.02 -8.14 -0.12
N SER A 51 35.86 -7.56 0.74
CA SER A 51 35.59 -6.27 1.39
C SER A 51 35.82 -5.10 0.44
N GLY A 52 34.75 -4.54 -0.14
CA GLY A 52 34.79 -3.36 -1.01
C GLY A 52 33.44 -3.02 -1.63
N LEU A 53 33.32 -1.88 -2.30
CA LEU A 53 32.14 -1.49 -3.07
C LEU A 53 32.37 -1.65 -4.58
N MET A 54 31.31 -1.93 -5.33
CA MET A 54 31.34 -2.08 -6.79
C MET A 54 30.24 -1.24 -7.47
N LYS A 55 30.55 -0.75 -8.69
CA LYS A 55 29.61 -0.02 -9.55
C LYS A 55 28.75 -1.01 -10.33
N SER A 56 27.46 -1.09 -9.98
CA SER A 56 26.46 -1.90 -10.68
C SER A 56 25.78 -1.06 -11.76
N TRP A 57 26.21 -1.19 -13.03
CA TRP A 57 25.76 -0.35 -14.15
C TRP A 57 24.39 -0.72 -14.74
N TYR A 58 23.65 0.31 -15.17
CA TYR A 58 22.34 0.24 -15.82
C TYR A 58 22.25 1.26 -16.96
N HIS A 59 21.39 0.99 -17.95
CA HIS A 59 20.88 2.04 -18.85
C HIS A 59 20.03 3.06 -18.08
N MET A 60 19.92 4.29 -18.58
CA MET A 60 19.14 5.35 -17.93
C MET A 60 17.68 4.95 -17.69
N ASN A 61 16.98 4.50 -18.73
CA ASN A 61 15.59 4.02 -18.59
C ASN A 61 15.47 2.76 -17.72
N CYS A 62 16.50 1.91 -17.73
CA CYS A 62 16.51 0.70 -16.92
C CYS A 62 16.57 0.99 -15.42
N ILE A 63 17.38 1.97 -14.98
CA ILE A 63 17.43 2.28 -13.54
C ILE A 63 16.10 2.88 -13.07
N LEU A 64 15.43 3.69 -13.90
CA LEU A 64 14.16 4.32 -13.56
C LEU A 64 13.07 3.28 -13.32
N GLU A 65 12.99 2.26 -14.18
CA GLU A 65 12.09 1.13 -13.97
C GLU A 65 12.44 0.30 -12.73
N VAL A 66 13.74 0.18 -12.40
CA VAL A 66 14.16 -0.47 -11.15
C VAL A 66 13.68 0.35 -9.94
N PHE A 67 13.80 1.68 -9.97
CA PHE A 67 13.29 2.55 -8.91
C PHE A 67 11.76 2.58 -8.82
N ALA A 68 11.05 2.41 -9.93
CA ALA A 68 9.59 2.33 -9.97
C ALA A 68 9.07 1.02 -9.33
N LYS A 69 9.82 -0.08 -9.46
CA LYS A 69 9.44 -1.41 -8.93
C LYS A 69 9.93 -1.68 -7.50
N GLN A 70 10.81 -0.84 -6.95
CA GLN A 70 11.39 -1.04 -5.61
C GLN A 70 10.57 -0.41 -4.47
N ARG A 71 10.68 -0.99 -3.27
CA ARG A 71 9.99 -0.55 -2.05
C ARG A 71 10.31 0.92 -1.76
N LYS A 72 9.35 1.68 -1.21
CA LYS A 72 9.47 3.12 -0.87
C LYS A 72 10.70 3.50 -0.02
N THR A 73 11.34 2.54 0.63
CA THR A 73 12.54 2.72 1.48
C THR A 73 13.86 2.60 0.73
N THR A 74 13.83 2.26 -0.56
CA THR A 74 15.06 2.11 -1.35
C THR A 74 15.52 3.50 -1.79
N ARG A 75 16.80 3.84 -1.55
CA ARG A 75 17.38 5.12 -1.98
C ARG A 75 17.10 5.32 -3.48
N LYS A 76 16.50 6.46 -3.81
CA LYS A 76 16.33 6.98 -5.18
C LYS A 76 17.25 8.17 -5.35
N ILE A 77 17.40 8.63 -6.59
CA ILE A 77 18.08 9.88 -6.89
C ILE A 77 17.05 10.97 -6.64
N GLU A 78 17.23 11.76 -5.58
CA GLU A 78 16.31 12.84 -5.20
C GLU A 78 16.86 14.22 -5.54
N SER A 79 18.18 14.32 -5.73
CA SER A 79 18.86 15.50 -6.28
C SER A 79 20.11 15.10 -7.06
N VAL A 80 20.65 16.06 -7.82
CA VAL A 80 21.95 15.92 -8.51
C VAL A 80 23.12 15.65 -7.55
N ASP A 81 22.97 16.01 -6.27
CA ASP A 81 23.98 15.79 -5.24
C ASP A 81 24.18 14.30 -4.93
N ASP A 82 23.18 13.45 -5.20
CA ASP A 82 23.28 11.99 -5.05
C ASP A 82 24.11 11.31 -6.16
N LEU A 83 24.54 12.06 -7.20
CA LEU A 83 25.27 11.56 -8.37
C LEU A 83 26.77 11.90 -8.31
N GLU A 84 27.61 10.87 -8.25
CA GLU A 84 29.05 10.95 -8.54
C GLU A 84 29.23 11.13 -10.06
N GLY A 85 30.10 12.06 -10.49
CA GLY A 85 30.36 12.33 -11.91
C GLY A 85 29.44 13.38 -12.58
N TRP A 86 28.55 14.03 -11.81
CA TRP A 86 27.67 15.10 -12.32
C TRP A 86 28.44 16.28 -12.94
N ASN A 87 29.47 16.77 -12.24
CA ASN A 87 30.26 17.94 -12.66
C ASN A 87 31.19 17.64 -13.85
N SER A 88 31.35 16.37 -14.23
CA SER A 88 32.18 15.95 -15.37
C SER A 88 31.39 15.72 -16.66
N LEU A 89 30.06 15.90 -16.64
CA LEU A 89 29.21 15.86 -17.83
C LEU A 89 29.19 17.21 -18.57
N SER A 90 28.91 17.18 -19.87
CA SER A 90 28.58 18.39 -20.62
C SER A 90 27.22 18.95 -20.19
N LYS A 91 26.95 20.23 -20.54
CA LYS A 91 25.67 20.87 -20.22
C LYS A 91 24.50 20.20 -20.94
N GLU A 92 24.74 19.68 -22.14
CA GLU A 92 23.77 18.90 -22.92
C GLU A 92 23.43 17.58 -22.22
N ASP A 93 24.44 16.87 -21.72
CA ASP A 93 24.27 15.60 -21.01
C ASP A 93 23.57 15.81 -19.65
N GLN A 94 23.87 16.89 -18.93
CA GLN A 94 23.18 17.24 -17.69
C GLN A 94 21.68 17.48 -17.94
N LYS A 95 21.32 18.14 -19.03
CA LYS A 95 19.92 18.36 -19.42
C LYS A 95 19.21 17.06 -19.79
N GLU A 96 19.89 16.16 -20.50
CA GLU A 96 19.36 14.82 -20.81
C GLU A 96 19.08 14.02 -19.53
N VAL A 97 19.99 14.06 -18.54
CA VAL A 97 19.81 13.37 -17.26
C VAL A 97 18.68 13.99 -16.43
N LEU A 98 18.59 15.32 -16.32
CA LEU A 98 17.48 15.98 -15.60
C LEU A 98 16.12 15.63 -16.22
N SER A 99 16.04 15.63 -17.56
CA SER A 99 14.83 15.23 -18.29
C SER A 99 14.47 13.77 -18.06
N HIS A 100 15.44 12.86 -17.96
CA HIS A 100 15.17 11.46 -17.68
C HIS A 100 14.78 11.22 -16.21
N LEU A 101 15.24 12.04 -15.28
CA LEU A 101 14.96 11.90 -13.84
C LEU A 101 13.74 12.72 -13.37
N ASP A 102 13.04 13.44 -14.26
CA ASP A 102 11.93 14.36 -13.95
C ASP A 102 12.29 15.38 -12.85
N LEU A 103 13.52 15.90 -12.86
CA LEU A 103 13.98 16.93 -11.92
C LEU A 103 13.84 18.34 -12.55
N PRO A 104 13.32 19.36 -11.83
CA PRO A 104 13.32 20.74 -12.29
C PRO A 104 14.75 21.28 -12.49
N ASP A 105 14.92 22.37 -13.24
CA ASP A 105 16.24 22.95 -13.59
C ASP A 105 17.09 23.35 -12.37
N ASP A 106 16.47 23.54 -11.20
CA ASP A 106 17.12 23.80 -9.90
C ASP A 106 17.46 22.53 -9.09
N GLY A 107 17.08 21.35 -9.59
CA GLY A 107 17.43 20.03 -9.06
C GLY A 107 16.67 19.59 -7.79
N ARG A 108 15.53 20.20 -7.41
CA ARG A 108 14.79 19.89 -6.16
C ARG A 108 13.25 19.92 -6.26
N ILE A 109 12.52 19.15 -5.44
CA ILE A 109 11.04 19.07 -5.43
C ILE A 109 10.41 20.01 -4.36
N SER A 110 9.36 20.80 -4.68
CA SER A 110 8.70 21.79 -3.78
C SER A 110 7.31 21.37 -3.20
N LYS A 111 6.90 21.88 -2.02
CA LYS A 111 5.61 21.62 -1.31
C LYS A 111 4.85 22.94 -0.98
N LEU A 112 3.51 22.92 -1.00
CA LEU A 112 2.58 24.06 -0.72
C LEU A 112 1.90 23.99 0.68
N ASN A 113 1.57 25.17 1.24
CA ASN A 113 1.10 25.46 2.61
C ASN A 113 -0.46 25.49 2.79
N THR A 114 -0.96 25.29 4.02
CA THR A 114 -2.39 25.39 4.44
C THR A 114 -2.59 26.31 5.67
N THR A 115 -3.68 27.07 5.72
CA THR A 115 -4.13 27.96 6.82
C THR A 115 -5.38 27.43 7.57
N PRO A 116 -5.72 27.92 8.80
CA PRO A 116 -6.68 27.28 9.73
C PRO A 116 -8.01 28.04 9.98
N VAL A 117 -9.08 27.33 10.39
CA VAL A 117 -10.42 27.86 10.81
C VAL A 117 -11.03 26.99 11.97
N PRO A 118 -11.89 27.53 12.88
CA PRO A 118 -12.01 27.13 14.29
C PRO A 118 -13.19 26.21 14.70
N THR A 119 -13.14 25.76 15.96
CA THR A 119 -13.92 24.72 16.67
C THR A 119 -15.26 25.16 17.29
N LEU A 120 -16.28 24.28 17.23
CA LEU A 120 -17.47 24.26 18.13
C LEU A 120 -17.82 22.82 18.56
N LYS A 121 -18.36 22.67 19.78
CA LYS A 121 -18.57 21.42 20.56
C LYS A 121 -19.83 20.63 20.14
N PRO A 122 -19.85 19.28 20.23
CA PRO A 122 -21.07 18.49 20.05
C PRO A 122 -21.57 17.75 21.31
N GLU A 123 -22.88 17.53 21.37
CA GLU A 123 -23.61 16.64 22.28
C GLU A 123 -23.85 15.24 21.67
N PRO A 124 -24.18 14.20 22.47
CA PRO A 124 -24.07 12.80 22.06
C PRO A 124 -25.40 12.17 21.62
N SER A 125 -25.34 11.27 20.65
CA SER A 125 -26.34 10.20 20.51
C SER A 125 -25.74 8.91 19.96
N THR A 126 -26.02 7.83 20.69
CA THR A 126 -25.73 6.43 20.40
C THR A 126 -26.88 5.78 19.62
N SER A 127 -26.58 4.99 18.60
CA SER A 127 -27.23 3.68 18.37
C SER A 127 -26.62 2.93 17.19
N THR A 128 -26.39 1.65 17.45
CA THR A 128 -25.99 0.58 16.53
C THR A 128 -27.19 0.18 15.67
N SER A 129 -27.06 0.16 14.35
CA SER A 129 -28.05 -0.44 13.45
C SER A 129 -27.40 -1.07 12.22
N LYS A 130 -27.86 -2.28 11.93
CA LYS A 130 -27.56 -3.10 10.75
C LYS A 130 -27.90 -2.31 9.47
N ILE A 131 -26.97 -2.24 8.53
CA ILE A 131 -27.18 -1.58 7.23
C ILE A 131 -28.15 -2.43 6.41
N THR A 132 -29.38 -1.95 6.28
CA THR A 132 -30.40 -2.45 5.35
C THR A 132 -30.18 -1.83 3.97
N SER A 133 -30.30 -2.68 2.95
CA SER A 133 -30.27 -2.46 1.49
C SER A 133 -30.63 -1.05 1.01
N SER A 134 -29.68 -0.39 0.32
CA SER A 134 -29.98 0.75 -0.55
C SER A 134 -30.82 0.31 -1.75
N SER A 135 -31.84 1.10 -2.08
CA SER A 135 -32.72 0.93 -3.24
C SER A 135 -31.96 1.24 -4.55
N TYR A 136 -31.17 0.31 -5.06
CA TYR A 136 -30.59 0.37 -6.40
C TYR A 136 -30.98 -0.87 -7.20
N ASP A 137 -31.14 -0.71 -8.51
CA ASP A 137 -31.39 -1.82 -9.43
C ASP A 137 -30.08 -2.56 -9.72
N GLU A 138 -29.94 -3.79 -9.21
CA GLU A 138 -28.78 -4.65 -9.45
C GLU A 138 -28.54 -4.93 -10.94
N MET A 139 -29.60 -4.91 -11.76
CA MET A 139 -29.50 -5.15 -13.20
C MET A 139 -29.20 -3.88 -14.00
N HIS A 140 -29.15 -2.72 -13.35
CA HIS A 140 -28.78 -1.48 -14.01
C HIS A 140 -27.38 -1.60 -14.64
N LYS A 141 -27.20 -0.98 -15.80
CA LYS A 141 -25.95 -1.07 -16.59
C LYS A 141 -24.71 -0.63 -15.80
N ASP A 142 -24.86 0.33 -14.89
CA ASP A 142 -23.78 0.79 -13.99
C ASP A 142 -23.30 -0.30 -13.02
N ASN A 143 -24.12 -1.32 -12.76
CA ASN A 143 -23.76 -2.49 -11.96
C ASN A 143 -23.26 -3.66 -12.83
N SER A 144 -23.07 -3.46 -14.13
CA SER A 144 -22.50 -4.50 -14.99
C SER A 144 -20.97 -4.57 -14.85
N PHE A 145 -20.44 -5.79 -14.79
CA PHE A 145 -19.01 -6.02 -14.74
C PHE A 145 -18.30 -5.55 -16.01
N ARG A 146 -19.00 -5.55 -17.15
CA ARG A 146 -18.49 -4.97 -18.39
C ARG A 146 -18.07 -3.50 -18.23
N GLU A 147 -18.92 -2.68 -17.62
CA GLU A 147 -18.63 -1.25 -17.40
C GLU A 147 -17.48 -1.08 -16.40
N PHE A 148 -17.38 -1.94 -15.39
CA PHE A 148 -16.24 -1.96 -14.47
C PHE A 148 -14.91 -2.23 -15.17
N ARG A 149 -14.88 -3.21 -16.07
CA ARG A 149 -13.67 -3.47 -16.87
C ARG A 149 -13.34 -2.32 -17.79
N ARG A 150 -14.35 -1.68 -18.40
CA ARG A 150 -14.14 -0.49 -19.24
C ARG A 150 -13.48 0.62 -18.42
N LEU A 151 -14.02 0.94 -17.25
CA LEU A 151 -13.44 1.95 -16.36
C LEU A 151 -12.01 1.58 -15.95
N CYS A 152 -11.75 0.32 -15.60
CA CYS A 152 -10.38 -0.12 -15.28
C CYS A 152 -9.42 0.09 -16.45
N ALA A 153 -9.82 -0.22 -17.68
CA ALA A 153 -9.01 -0.02 -18.87
C ALA A 153 -8.75 1.47 -19.14
N ASP A 154 -9.78 2.31 -19.06
CA ASP A 154 -9.68 3.76 -19.26
C ASP A 154 -8.74 4.39 -18.23
N VAL A 155 -8.86 3.99 -16.95
CA VAL A 155 -7.97 4.44 -15.89
C VAL A 155 -6.55 3.93 -16.13
N ALA A 156 -6.36 2.66 -16.48
CA ALA A 156 -5.03 2.10 -16.75
C ALA A 156 -4.29 2.86 -17.87
N ASN A 157 -5.00 3.18 -18.96
CA ASN A 157 -4.47 3.86 -20.14
C ASN A 157 -4.23 5.37 -19.95
N ALA A 158 -4.78 5.97 -18.90
CA ALA A 158 -4.56 7.38 -18.61
C ALA A 158 -3.10 7.67 -18.21
N SER A 159 -2.52 8.70 -18.83
CA SER A 159 -1.11 9.08 -18.68
C SER A 159 -0.76 9.79 -17.37
N SER A 160 -1.74 10.38 -16.68
CA SER A 160 -1.50 11.14 -15.45
C SER A 160 -2.47 10.78 -14.33
N TYR A 161 -2.04 10.94 -13.08
CA TYR A 161 -2.87 10.70 -11.90
C TYR A 161 -4.11 11.61 -11.84
N LEU A 162 -3.98 12.88 -12.27
CA LEU A 162 -5.10 13.80 -12.36
C LEU A 162 -6.16 13.28 -13.34
N LYS A 163 -5.73 12.81 -14.52
CA LYS A 163 -6.65 12.26 -15.52
C LYS A 163 -7.32 10.98 -15.03
N LYS A 164 -6.60 10.12 -14.31
CA LYS A 164 -7.16 8.92 -13.65
C LYS A 164 -8.30 9.30 -12.69
N THR A 165 -8.07 10.26 -11.80
CA THR A 165 -9.12 10.78 -10.89
C THR A 165 -10.30 11.36 -11.66
N SER A 166 -10.05 12.15 -12.71
CA SER A 166 -11.13 12.74 -13.53
C SER A 166 -11.99 11.70 -14.24
N ILE A 167 -11.40 10.62 -14.78
CA ILE A 167 -12.14 9.54 -15.45
C ILE A 167 -13.09 8.85 -14.47
N VAL A 168 -12.62 8.53 -13.27
CA VAL A 168 -13.45 7.92 -12.22
C VAL A 168 -14.56 8.87 -11.78
N LYS A 169 -14.22 10.15 -11.60
CA LYS A 169 -15.19 11.18 -11.18
C LYS A 169 -16.28 11.38 -12.23
N GLU A 170 -15.92 11.42 -13.51
CA GLU A 170 -16.88 11.56 -14.62
C GLU A 170 -17.86 10.38 -14.64
N PHE A 171 -17.35 9.15 -14.46
CA PHE A 171 -18.19 7.97 -14.40
C PHE A 171 -19.12 7.96 -13.18
N PHE A 172 -18.64 8.29 -11.99
CA PHE A 172 -19.48 8.38 -10.78
C PHE A 172 -20.44 9.57 -10.76
N THR A 173 -20.24 10.57 -11.62
CA THR A 173 -21.18 11.69 -11.78
C THR A 173 -22.25 11.35 -12.81
N ASN A 174 -21.85 10.83 -13.96
CA ASN A 174 -22.70 10.72 -15.14
C ASN A 174 -23.31 9.33 -15.34
N GLY A 175 -22.72 8.28 -14.76
CA GLY A 175 -23.09 6.90 -15.04
C GLY A 175 -22.76 6.46 -16.47
N SER A 176 -23.07 5.21 -16.78
CA SER A 176 -22.80 4.61 -18.10
C SER A 176 -23.71 5.15 -19.22
N ASN A 177 -24.86 5.73 -18.86
CA ASN A 177 -25.85 6.28 -19.79
C ASN A 177 -25.83 7.82 -19.84
N LYS A 178 -24.93 8.47 -19.10
CA LYS A 178 -24.79 9.94 -19.00
C LYS A 178 -26.02 10.66 -18.44
N ASP A 179 -26.87 9.97 -17.71
CA ASP A 179 -28.09 10.47 -17.06
C ASP A 179 -28.01 10.42 -15.52
N GLY A 180 -26.78 10.34 -14.99
CA GLY A 180 -26.50 10.20 -13.57
C GLY A 180 -26.09 8.78 -13.20
N PHE A 181 -25.19 8.66 -12.23
CA PHE A 181 -24.76 7.36 -11.73
C PHE A 181 -25.85 6.70 -10.87
N LYS A 182 -26.20 5.46 -11.21
CA LYS A 182 -27.25 4.65 -10.57
C LYS A 182 -26.73 3.30 -10.04
N GLY A 183 -25.41 3.12 -10.02
CA GLY A 183 -24.76 1.92 -9.51
C GLY A 183 -24.55 1.93 -8.00
N ASP A 184 -24.09 0.79 -7.46
CA ASP A 184 -23.67 0.68 -6.07
C ASP A 184 -22.28 1.29 -5.87
N LEU A 185 -22.25 2.56 -5.45
CA LEU A 185 -21.00 3.32 -5.26
C LEU A 185 -20.04 2.65 -4.26
N LEU A 186 -20.57 2.00 -3.21
CA LEU A 186 -19.75 1.34 -2.20
C LEU A 186 -19.06 0.10 -2.80
N LEU A 187 -19.81 -0.71 -3.53
CA LEU A 187 -19.27 -1.88 -4.21
C LEU A 187 -18.23 -1.49 -5.27
N TRP A 188 -18.49 -0.43 -6.04
CA TRP A 188 -17.52 0.13 -6.98
C TRP A 188 -16.21 0.52 -6.30
N CYS A 189 -16.27 1.28 -5.21
CA CYS A 189 -15.08 1.70 -4.47
C CYS A 189 -14.32 0.50 -3.90
N ARG A 190 -15.03 -0.50 -3.37
CA ARG A 190 -14.44 -1.72 -2.82
C ARG A 190 -13.73 -2.55 -3.89
N LEU A 191 -14.35 -2.74 -5.06
CA LEU A 191 -13.75 -3.48 -6.16
C LEU A 191 -12.61 -2.72 -6.85
N LEU A 192 -12.66 -1.39 -6.96
CA LEU A 192 -11.56 -0.56 -7.49
C LEU A 192 -10.35 -0.51 -6.54
N LEU A 193 -10.54 -0.80 -5.25
CA LEU A 193 -9.51 -0.75 -4.22
C LEU A 193 -9.28 -2.12 -3.53
N PRO A 194 -9.01 -3.19 -4.28
CA PRO A 194 -8.92 -4.54 -3.70
C PRO A 194 -7.69 -4.70 -2.80
N GLY A 195 -6.68 -3.83 -2.95
CA GLY A 195 -5.52 -3.73 -2.05
C GLY A 195 -5.76 -2.92 -0.79
N ALA A 196 -6.82 -2.10 -0.73
CA ALA A 196 -7.18 -1.31 0.44
C ALA A 196 -8.20 -2.03 1.32
N VAL A 197 -9.19 -2.70 0.71
CA VAL A 197 -10.19 -3.56 1.36
C VAL A 197 -9.83 -5.02 1.05
N LYS A 198 -8.88 -5.57 1.80
CA LYS A 198 -8.31 -6.90 1.52
C LYS A 198 -9.20 -8.01 2.07
N ARG A 199 -9.68 -8.87 1.18
CA ARG A 199 -10.08 -10.25 1.50
C ARG A 199 -8.86 -11.16 1.49
N ILE A 200 -8.90 -12.29 2.19
CA ILE A 200 -7.80 -13.27 2.18
C ILE A 200 -8.30 -14.51 1.44
N TYR A 201 -7.68 -14.82 0.30
CA TYR A 201 -8.05 -15.97 -0.53
C TYR A 201 -7.13 -17.18 -0.37
N ASN A 202 -5.96 -17.00 0.27
CA ASN A 202 -4.91 -18.02 0.35
C ASN A 202 -4.42 -18.54 -1.01
N LEU A 203 -4.49 -17.70 -2.05
CA LEU A 203 -4.11 -18.03 -3.42
C LEU A 203 -2.95 -17.16 -3.93
N GLN A 204 -1.83 -17.80 -4.23
CA GLN A 204 -0.67 -17.20 -4.91
C GLN A 204 -0.66 -17.55 -6.40
N SER A 205 0.17 -16.87 -7.20
CA SER A 205 0.22 -17.06 -8.65
C SER A 205 0.44 -18.51 -9.06
N LYS A 206 1.36 -19.23 -8.40
CA LYS A 206 1.61 -20.65 -8.66
C LYS A 206 0.43 -21.55 -8.31
N GLN A 207 -0.32 -21.23 -7.24
CA GLN A 207 -1.52 -21.98 -6.86
C GLN A 207 -2.65 -21.74 -7.86
N LEU A 208 -2.84 -20.50 -8.31
CA LEU A 208 -3.80 -20.18 -9.37
C LEU A 208 -3.46 -20.93 -10.67
N VAL A 209 -2.19 -20.96 -11.08
CA VAL A 209 -1.75 -21.75 -12.24
C VAL A 209 -2.05 -23.24 -12.04
N LYS A 210 -1.77 -23.80 -10.86
CA LYS A 210 -2.10 -25.21 -10.54
C LYS A 210 -3.60 -25.48 -10.69
N LEU A 211 -4.45 -24.66 -10.07
CA LEU A 211 -5.91 -24.79 -10.15
C LEU A 211 -6.40 -24.72 -11.61
N PHE A 212 -6.01 -23.66 -12.34
CA PHE A 212 -6.48 -23.46 -13.70
C PHE A 212 -5.90 -24.47 -14.69
N SER A 213 -4.69 -25.02 -14.47
CA SER A 213 -4.17 -26.12 -15.29
C SER A 213 -5.07 -27.36 -15.22
N ARG A 214 -5.63 -27.66 -14.05
CA ARG A 214 -6.59 -28.75 -13.86
C ARG A 214 -7.95 -28.43 -14.47
N ILE A 215 -8.48 -27.23 -14.23
CA ILE A 215 -9.77 -26.77 -14.79
C ILE A 215 -9.74 -26.80 -16.32
N PHE A 216 -8.64 -26.32 -16.91
CA PHE A 216 -8.47 -26.25 -18.35
C PHE A 216 -8.02 -27.57 -18.97
N ASN A 217 -7.60 -28.54 -18.17
CA ASN A 217 -6.95 -29.76 -18.62
C ASN A 217 -5.76 -29.45 -19.54
N GLU A 218 -4.90 -28.54 -19.08
CA GLU A 218 -3.71 -28.03 -19.75
C GLU A 218 -2.43 -28.40 -18.99
N ASN A 219 -1.29 -28.34 -19.67
CA ASN A 219 0.00 -28.64 -19.03
C ASN A 219 0.41 -27.51 -18.07
N GLN A 220 0.58 -27.85 -16.79
CA GLN A 220 0.95 -26.89 -15.73
C GLN A 220 2.30 -26.21 -15.97
N GLU A 221 3.30 -26.91 -16.49
CA GLU A 221 4.64 -26.37 -16.75
C GLU A 221 4.58 -25.29 -17.83
N LYS A 222 3.83 -25.52 -18.92
CA LYS A 222 3.62 -24.50 -19.96
C LYS A 222 2.98 -23.22 -19.42
N MET A 223 2.03 -23.36 -18.50
CA MET A 223 1.42 -22.19 -17.85
C MET A 223 2.40 -21.50 -16.89
N LEU A 224 3.30 -22.24 -16.23
CA LEU A 224 4.34 -21.66 -15.38
C LEU A 224 5.42 -20.93 -16.19
N GLU A 225 5.76 -21.42 -17.39
CA GLU A 225 6.65 -20.74 -18.34
C GLU A 225 6.05 -19.40 -18.79
N ASP A 226 4.77 -19.39 -19.18
CA ASP A 226 4.07 -18.15 -19.56
C ASP A 226 3.99 -17.14 -18.39
N LEU A 227 3.84 -17.64 -17.15
CA LEU A 227 3.82 -16.82 -15.94
C LEU A 227 5.14 -16.05 -15.70
N GLU A 228 6.26 -16.43 -16.32
CA GLU A 228 7.53 -15.69 -16.23
C GLU A 228 7.41 -14.24 -16.73
N GLN A 229 6.42 -13.94 -17.59
CA GLN A 229 6.06 -12.58 -18.00
C GLN A 229 5.50 -11.72 -16.85
N GLY A 230 5.08 -12.37 -15.75
CA GLY A 230 4.78 -11.73 -14.48
C GLY A 230 3.33 -11.33 -14.26
N ASP A 231 2.36 -11.77 -15.07
CA ASP A 231 0.92 -11.52 -14.86
C ASP A 231 0.10 -12.81 -14.94
N VAL A 232 -0.25 -13.37 -13.78
CA VAL A 232 -1.06 -14.60 -13.72
C VAL A 232 -2.45 -14.43 -14.34
N ALA A 233 -3.00 -13.21 -14.34
CA ALA A 233 -4.28 -12.97 -15.00
C ALA A 233 -4.13 -13.09 -16.52
N GLU A 234 -3.03 -12.57 -17.09
CA GLU A 234 -2.74 -12.72 -18.51
C GLU A 234 -2.53 -14.18 -18.89
N THR A 235 -1.71 -14.89 -18.12
CA THR A 235 -1.48 -16.33 -18.31
C THR A 235 -2.79 -17.11 -18.31
N VAL A 236 -3.63 -16.94 -17.28
CA VAL A 236 -4.92 -17.65 -17.26
C VAL A 236 -5.81 -17.23 -18.43
N GLY A 237 -5.78 -15.96 -18.84
CA GLY A 237 -6.52 -15.47 -20.01
C GLY A 237 -6.09 -16.15 -21.32
N VAL A 238 -4.79 -16.27 -21.59
CA VAL A 238 -4.24 -16.90 -22.80
C VAL A 238 -4.67 -18.37 -22.91
N PHE A 239 -4.61 -19.11 -21.81
CA PHE A 239 -4.98 -20.53 -21.79
C PHE A 239 -6.50 -20.73 -21.76
N PHE A 240 -7.26 -19.79 -21.21
CA PHE A 240 -8.72 -19.81 -21.25
C PHE A 240 -9.25 -19.56 -22.67
N GLU A 241 -8.65 -18.62 -23.41
CA GLU A 241 -9.03 -18.33 -24.79
C GLU A 241 -8.83 -19.53 -25.73
N LYS A 242 -7.76 -20.31 -25.50
CA LYS A 242 -7.43 -21.49 -26.29
C LYS A 242 -8.16 -22.77 -25.85
N ASN A 243 -8.90 -22.70 -24.75
CA ASN A 243 -9.53 -23.89 -24.18
C ASN A 243 -10.66 -24.41 -25.08
N LYS A 244 -10.71 -25.73 -25.27
CA LYS A 244 -11.73 -26.38 -26.11
C LYS A 244 -12.94 -26.92 -25.33
N LYS A 245 -12.77 -27.21 -24.04
CA LYS A 245 -13.81 -27.80 -23.18
C LYS A 245 -14.62 -26.72 -22.47
N LEU A 246 -13.93 -25.73 -21.90
CA LEU A 246 -14.50 -24.61 -21.18
C LEU A 246 -14.38 -23.36 -22.06
N LEU A 247 -15.41 -23.10 -22.86
CA LEU A 247 -15.40 -21.99 -23.82
C LEU A 247 -15.70 -20.66 -23.12
N PRO A 248 -14.95 -19.58 -23.43
CA PRO A 248 -15.28 -18.25 -22.94
C PRO A 248 -16.67 -17.79 -23.41
N ALA A 249 -17.38 -17.09 -22.53
CA ALA A 249 -18.65 -16.47 -22.89
C ALA A 249 -18.45 -15.42 -24.00
N LYS A 250 -19.41 -15.31 -24.92
CA LYS A 250 -19.37 -14.34 -26.03
C LYS A 250 -19.65 -12.90 -25.58
N LYS A 251 -20.42 -12.74 -24.50
CA LYS A 251 -20.81 -11.45 -23.94
C LYS A 251 -20.61 -11.48 -22.43
N SER A 252 -20.20 -10.35 -21.87
CA SER A 252 -20.09 -10.17 -20.42
C SER A 252 -21.44 -9.76 -19.88
N LEU A 253 -22.04 -10.65 -19.09
CA LEU A 253 -23.37 -10.50 -18.49
C LEU A 253 -23.33 -10.50 -16.95
N LEU A 254 -22.14 -10.63 -16.37
CA LEU A 254 -21.96 -10.61 -14.92
C LEU A 254 -22.25 -9.22 -14.36
N THR A 255 -22.90 -9.19 -13.20
CA THR A 255 -23.02 -7.97 -12.38
C THR A 255 -21.87 -7.87 -11.39
N LEU A 256 -21.65 -6.68 -10.82
CA LEU A 256 -20.66 -6.49 -9.76
C LEU A 256 -21.01 -7.30 -8.52
N GLN A 257 -22.30 -7.43 -8.21
CA GLN A 257 -22.80 -8.19 -7.06
C GLN A 257 -22.48 -9.68 -7.21
N GLN A 258 -22.66 -10.24 -8.42
CA GLN A 258 -22.29 -11.62 -8.70
C GLN A 258 -20.78 -11.86 -8.53
N VAL A 259 -19.95 -10.93 -9.02
CA VAL A 259 -18.48 -11.01 -8.84
C VAL A 259 -18.11 -10.84 -7.36
N ASP A 260 -18.77 -9.96 -6.64
CA ASP A 260 -18.52 -9.73 -5.22
C ASP A 260 -18.88 -10.94 -4.36
N ASN A 261 -20.04 -11.56 -4.61
CA ASN A 261 -20.48 -12.78 -3.95
C ASN A 261 -19.49 -13.93 -4.22
N PHE A 262 -19.07 -14.09 -5.47
CA PHE A 262 -18.03 -15.06 -5.83
C PHE A 262 -16.74 -14.84 -5.00
N LEU A 263 -16.28 -13.59 -4.88
CA LEU A 263 -15.10 -13.25 -4.09
C LEU A 263 -15.32 -13.47 -2.58
N GLU A 264 -16.51 -13.18 -2.06
CA GLU A 264 -16.84 -13.39 -0.65
C GLU A 264 -16.78 -14.88 -0.31
N GLU A 265 -17.47 -15.72 -1.09
CA GLU A 265 -17.49 -17.17 -0.92
C GLU A 265 -16.09 -17.76 -1.05
N LEU A 266 -15.32 -17.35 -2.07
CA LEU A 266 -13.94 -17.80 -2.28
C LEU A 266 -13.03 -17.52 -1.07
N SER A 267 -13.27 -16.42 -0.35
CA SER A 267 -12.46 -16.04 0.83
C SER A 267 -12.65 -16.96 2.03
N THR A 268 -13.75 -17.73 2.04
CA THR A 268 -14.05 -18.72 3.10
C THR A 268 -13.51 -20.11 2.77
N MET A 269 -13.18 -20.37 1.51
CA MET A 269 -12.74 -21.68 1.03
C MET A 269 -11.26 -21.94 1.33
N THR A 270 -10.97 -23.15 1.81
CA THR A 270 -9.59 -23.58 2.13
C THR A 270 -9.14 -24.82 1.38
N LYS A 271 -10.07 -25.60 0.81
CA LYS A 271 -9.77 -26.83 0.07
C LYS A 271 -9.64 -26.57 -1.43
N GLU A 272 -8.67 -27.24 -2.05
CA GLU A 272 -8.36 -27.09 -3.48
C GLU A 272 -9.55 -27.46 -4.37
N GLU A 273 -10.25 -28.57 -4.06
CA GLU A 273 -11.39 -29.05 -4.86
C GLU A 273 -12.59 -28.08 -4.83
N GLU A 274 -12.91 -27.53 -3.64
CA GLU A 274 -13.97 -26.52 -3.48
C GLU A 274 -13.64 -25.25 -4.29
N GLN A 275 -12.38 -24.80 -4.24
CA GLN A 275 -11.90 -23.67 -5.03
C GLN A 275 -11.96 -23.95 -6.53
N MET A 276 -11.56 -25.15 -6.98
CA MET A 276 -11.63 -25.53 -8.40
C MET A 276 -13.06 -25.50 -8.94
N GLN A 277 -14.01 -26.06 -8.18
CA GLN A 277 -15.42 -26.06 -8.54
C GLN A 277 -15.94 -24.62 -8.67
N HIS A 278 -15.65 -23.78 -7.67
CA HIS A 278 -16.07 -22.38 -7.65
C HIS A 278 -15.49 -21.57 -8.83
N PHE A 279 -14.21 -21.77 -9.15
CA PHE A 279 -13.58 -21.15 -10.32
C PHE A 279 -14.19 -21.62 -11.63
N THR A 280 -14.56 -22.90 -11.74
CA THR A 280 -15.20 -23.45 -12.93
C THR A 280 -16.57 -22.83 -13.15
N GLU A 281 -17.36 -22.65 -12.09
CA GLU A 281 -18.69 -22.03 -12.16
C GLU A 281 -18.66 -20.58 -12.63
N ILE A 282 -17.74 -19.76 -12.12
CA ILE A 282 -17.60 -18.37 -12.59
C ILE A 282 -16.99 -18.30 -13.99
N ALA A 283 -16.01 -19.15 -14.31
CA ALA A 283 -15.34 -19.14 -15.60
C ALA A 283 -16.30 -19.45 -16.76
N ASN A 284 -17.28 -20.34 -16.56
CA ASN A 284 -18.36 -20.62 -17.51
C ASN A 284 -19.19 -19.38 -17.90
N LYS A 285 -19.24 -18.36 -17.04
CA LYS A 285 -20.02 -17.12 -17.26
C LYS A 285 -19.16 -15.94 -17.72
N CYS A 286 -17.85 -16.11 -17.75
CA CYS A 286 -16.88 -15.06 -18.03
C CYS A 286 -16.49 -15.02 -19.52
N THR A 287 -16.38 -13.82 -20.09
CA THR A 287 -15.49 -13.65 -21.24
C THR A 287 -14.02 -13.72 -20.77
N VAL A 288 -13.06 -13.85 -21.68
CA VAL A 288 -11.61 -13.88 -21.32
C VAL A 288 -11.23 -12.67 -20.46
N ASN A 289 -11.69 -11.48 -20.85
CA ASN A 289 -11.43 -10.25 -20.11
C ASN A 289 -12.13 -10.21 -18.73
N ASP A 290 -13.25 -10.92 -18.54
CA ASP A 290 -13.91 -11.00 -17.23
C ASP A 290 -13.02 -11.78 -16.28
N LEU A 291 -12.59 -12.97 -16.71
CA LEU A 291 -11.76 -13.85 -15.89
C LEU A 291 -10.43 -13.18 -15.52
N LYS A 292 -9.81 -12.45 -16.46
CA LYS A 292 -8.59 -11.66 -16.19
C LYS A 292 -8.80 -10.66 -15.05
N ILE A 293 -9.89 -9.90 -15.06
CA ILE A 293 -10.16 -8.91 -14.02
C ILE A 293 -10.54 -9.57 -12.69
N VAL A 294 -11.30 -10.68 -12.71
CA VAL A 294 -11.57 -11.48 -11.49
C VAL A 294 -10.27 -11.94 -10.83
N ILE A 295 -9.31 -12.45 -11.61
CA ILE A 295 -8.01 -12.89 -11.08
C ILE A 295 -7.20 -11.71 -10.54
N ARG A 296 -7.25 -10.56 -11.20
CA ARG A 296 -6.61 -9.33 -10.70
C ARG A 296 -7.22 -8.84 -9.37
N LEU A 297 -8.53 -8.98 -9.20
CA LEU A 297 -9.21 -8.72 -7.92
C LEU A 297 -8.69 -9.67 -6.82
N ILE A 298 -8.57 -10.97 -7.12
CA ILE A 298 -8.01 -11.97 -6.19
C ILE A 298 -6.55 -11.67 -5.83
N LYS A 299 -5.76 -11.19 -6.81
CA LYS A 299 -4.36 -10.79 -6.61
C LYS A 299 -4.20 -9.43 -5.91
N HIS A 300 -5.30 -8.74 -5.63
CA HIS A 300 -5.33 -7.39 -5.05
C HIS A 300 -4.62 -6.32 -5.89
N ASP A 301 -4.52 -6.54 -7.20
CA ASP A 301 -3.84 -5.64 -8.13
C ASP A 301 -4.54 -5.62 -9.49
N LEU A 302 -5.32 -4.56 -9.73
CA LEU A 302 -6.00 -4.31 -11.00
C LEU A 302 -5.08 -3.80 -12.11
N ARG A 303 -3.83 -3.45 -11.80
CA ARG A 303 -2.86 -2.84 -12.74
C ARG A 303 -3.33 -1.52 -13.37
N ILE A 304 -4.17 -0.77 -12.65
CA ILE A 304 -4.67 0.54 -13.10
C ILE A 304 -3.78 1.72 -12.69
N ASN A 305 -2.76 1.47 -11.86
CA ASN A 305 -1.88 2.49 -11.26
C ASN A 305 -2.66 3.62 -10.56
N ALA A 306 -3.76 3.27 -9.89
CA ALA A 306 -4.59 4.18 -9.10
C ALA A 306 -4.88 3.55 -7.73
N GLY A 307 -4.43 4.19 -6.65
CA GLY A 307 -4.75 3.81 -5.27
C GLY A 307 -5.86 4.63 -4.62
N PRO A 308 -6.07 4.50 -3.30
CA PRO A 308 -7.16 5.14 -2.56
C PRO A 308 -7.28 6.65 -2.75
N LYS A 309 -6.14 7.36 -2.88
CA LYS A 309 -6.14 8.80 -3.16
C LYS A 309 -6.97 9.14 -4.40
N HIS A 310 -6.62 8.54 -5.54
CA HIS A 310 -7.23 8.84 -6.83
C HIS A 310 -8.70 8.40 -6.90
N ILE A 311 -9.03 7.24 -6.33
CA ILE A 311 -10.40 6.71 -6.38
C ILE A 311 -11.32 7.45 -5.40
N LEU A 312 -10.86 7.78 -4.20
CA LEU A 312 -11.71 8.43 -3.20
C LEU A 312 -11.86 9.94 -3.44
N GLU A 313 -10.83 10.64 -3.92
CA GLU A 313 -10.96 12.04 -4.35
C GLU A 313 -11.96 12.21 -5.50
N ALA A 314 -12.19 11.17 -6.30
CA ALA A 314 -13.22 11.16 -7.33
C ALA A 314 -14.65 11.07 -6.76
N VAL A 315 -14.81 10.55 -5.54
CA VAL A 315 -16.08 10.44 -4.82
C VAL A 315 -16.39 11.73 -4.06
N HIS A 316 -15.43 12.24 -3.27
CA HIS A 316 -15.55 13.50 -2.54
C HIS A 316 -14.14 14.08 -2.26
N PRO A 317 -13.94 15.41 -2.28
CA PRO A 317 -12.66 16.03 -1.97
C PRO A 317 -12.03 15.54 -0.65
N ASP A 318 -12.86 15.40 0.39
CA ASP A 318 -12.42 14.99 1.73
C ASP A 318 -12.39 13.46 1.96
N ALA A 319 -12.87 12.65 1.02
CA ALA A 319 -13.02 11.21 1.24
C ALA A 319 -11.68 10.50 1.45
N TYR A 320 -10.61 10.94 0.77
CA TYR A 320 -9.28 10.37 0.99
C TYR A 320 -8.76 10.71 2.39
N GLN A 321 -8.91 11.95 2.85
CA GLN A 321 -8.51 12.35 4.21
C GLN A 321 -9.31 11.59 5.27
N ALA A 322 -10.63 11.46 5.09
CA ALA A 322 -11.47 10.64 5.96
C ALA A 322 -10.99 9.19 6.00
N PHE A 323 -10.61 8.62 4.84
CA PHE A 323 -10.08 7.27 4.75
C PHE A 323 -8.71 7.11 5.41
N GLN A 324 -7.89 8.15 5.40
CA GLN A 324 -6.63 8.14 6.13
C GLN A 324 -6.85 8.10 7.65
N ALA A 325 -7.93 8.71 8.14
CA ALA A 325 -8.27 8.75 9.56
C ALA A 325 -8.93 7.45 10.08
N SER A 326 -9.83 6.84 9.31
CA SER A 326 -10.63 5.69 9.77
C SER A 326 -10.37 4.37 9.04
N ARG A 327 -9.82 4.39 7.83
CA ARG A 327 -9.75 3.21 6.93
C ARG A 327 -11.10 2.50 6.69
N ASP A 328 -12.22 3.16 6.98
CA ASP A 328 -13.57 2.61 6.84
C ASP A 328 -14.22 3.19 5.59
N ILE A 329 -14.01 2.52 4.45
CA ILE A 329 -14.62 2.94 3.17
C ILE A 329 -16.15 2.92 3.28
N SER A 330 -16.73 1.92 3.95
CA SER A 330 -18.18 1.81 4.10
C SER A 330 -18.76 3.02 4.79
N SER A 331 -18.24 3.40 5.96
CA SER A 331 -18.73 4.60 6.65
C SER A 331 -18.52 5.88 5.82
N ILE A 332 -17.45 6.00 5.05
CA ILE A 332 -17.17 7.21 4.26
C ILE A 332 -18.16 7.32 3.10
N ILE A 333 -18.34 6.25 2.33
CA ILE A 333 -19.24 6.24 1.19
C ILE A 333 -20.70 6.43 1.65
N THR A 334 -21.12 5.80 2.75
CA THR A 334 -22.46 6.01 3.31
C THR A 334 -22.72 7.47 3.71
N ARG A 335 -21.71 8.21 4.19
CA ARG A 335 -21.85 9.63 4.54
C ARG A 335 -21.89 10.55 3.32
N VAL A 336 -21.20 10.18 2.25
CA VAL A 336 -21.13 10.99 1.00
C VAL A 336 -22.31 10.72 0.09
N THR A 337 -22.86 9.52 0.10
CA THR A 337 -24.00 9.15 -0.75
C THR A 337 -25.24 9.84 -0.20
N PRO A 338 -25.90 10.74 -0.96
CA PRO A 338 -27.09 11.40 -0.47
C PRO A 338 -28.22 10.38 -0.31
N THR A 339 -28.69 10.19 0.92
CA THR A 339 -29.96 9.49 1.18
C THR A 339 -31.08 10.35 0.61
N VAL A 340 -32.05 9.73 -0.07
CA VAL A 340 -33.25 10.43 -0.56
C VAL A 340 -33.90 11.18 0.61
N GLY A 341 -33.90 12.51 0.55
CA GLY A 341 -34.43 13.40 1.60
C GLY A 341 -33.42 13.98 2.60
N ALA A 342 -32.13 13.63 2.53
CA ALA A 342 -31.09 14.19 3.40
C ALA A 342 -30.39 15.39 2.74
N VAL A 343 -30.22 16.47 3.52
CA VAL A 343 -29.45 17.66 3.14
C VAL A 343 -28.01 17.23 2.77
N LYS A 344 -27.47 17.75 1.65
CA LYS A 344 -26.05 17.63 1.30
C LYS A 344 -25.20 18.08 2.49
N GLN A 345 -24.68 17.15 3.29
CA GLN A 345 -23.65 17.48 4.25
C GLN A 345 -22.38 17.76 3.45
N THR A 346 -22.06 19.04 3.30
CA THR A 346 -20.91 19.55 2.55
C THR A 346 -19.58 19.26 3.25
N ASN A 347 -19.61 18.88 4.53
CA ASN A 347 -18.43 18.61 5.33
C ASN A 347 -18.50 17.19 5.90
N LEU A 348 -17.63 16.29 5.40
CA LEU A 348 -17.29 15.06 6.12
C LEU A 348 -16.59 15.48 7.41
N THR A 349 -17.24 15.30 8.56
CA THR A 349 -16.55 15.43 9.85
C THR A 349 -15.54 14.28 9.98
N ILE A 350 -14.28 14.58 9.68
CA ILE A 350 -13.12 13.69 9.79
C ILE A 350 -12.76 13.57 11.28
N GLY A 351 -13.53 12.79 12.01
CA GLY A 351 -13.27 12.46 13.41
C GLY A 351 -12.57 11.12 13.53
N ILE A 352 -11.60 11.02 14.43
CA ILE A 352 -11.12 9.73 14.90
C ILE A 352 -12.29 8.96 15.51
N GLN A 353 -12.45 7.71 15.11
CA GLN A 353 -13.42 6.81 15.72
C GLN A 353 -12.68 5.80 16.60
N LEU A 354 -13.06 5.75 17.88
CA LEU A 354 -12.58 4.72 18.80
C LEU A 354 -12.82 3.32 18.21
N LEU A 355 -11.89 2.41 18.49
CA LEU A 355 -11.90 1.02 17.99
C LEU A 355 -11.79 0.85 16.47
N THR A 356 -11.44 1.92 15.75
CA THR A 356 -11.15 1.93 14.31
C THR A 356 -9.73 2.44 14.10
N PRO A 357 -8.83 1.70 13.41
CA PRO A 357 -7.41 2.03 13.38
C PRO A 357 -7.10 3.34 12.64
N VAL A 358 -6.15 4.11 13.17
CA VAL A 358 -5.62 5.35 12.60
C VAL A 358 -4.32 5.06 11.84
N LEU A 359 -4.11 5.68 10.68
CA LEU A 359 -2.85 5.51 9.95
C LEU A 359 -1.64 5.90 10.81
N PRO A 360 -0.65 5.01 10.98
CA PRO A 360 0.49 5.32 11.84
C PRO A 360 1.36 6.38 11.18
N MET A 361 1.78 7.39 11.95
CA MET A 361 2.75 8.37 11.49
C MET A 361 4.08 7.67 11.13
N LEU A 362 4.68 8.07 10.00
CA LEU A 362 5.93 7.48 9.50
C LEU A 362 7.10 8.42 9.75
N ALA A 363 8.26 7.84 10.04
CA ALA A 363 9.52 8.58 10.13
C ALA A 363 10.23 8.64 8.77
N GLN A 364 10.77 9.81 8.44
CA GLN A 364 11.71 9.96 7.32
C GLN A 364 13.11 9.55 7.79
N ALA A 365 13.87 8.83 6.96
CA ALA A 365 15.27 8.55 7.26
C ALA A 365 16.08 9.86 7.33
N CYS A 366 16.85 10.00 8.40
CA CYS A 366 17.79 11.10 8.59
C CYS A 366 19.22 10.55 8.48
N LYS A 367 20.09 11.23 7.72
CA LYS A 367 21.46 10.74 7.44
C LYS A 367 22.49 11.29 8.44
N SER A 368 22.18 12.38 9.15
CA SER A 368 23.07 12.99 10.12
C SER A 368 22.31 13.74 11.22
N VAL A 369 22.98 14.02 12.34
CA VAL A 369 22.42 14.85 13.42
C VAL A 369 22.17 16.28 12.92
N ASN A 370 23.07 16.83 12.10
CA ASN A 370 22.92 18.16 11.51
C ASN A 370 21.66 18.27 10.63
N ASP A 371 21.33 17.23 9.86
CA ASP A 371 20.10 17.20 9.08
C ASP A 371 18.85 17.17 9.96
N ALA A 372 18.90 16.49 11.12
CA ALA A 372 17.80 16.47 12.07
C ALA A 372 17.58 17.86 12.68
N VAL A 373 18.65 18.51 13.15
CA VAL A 373 18.61 19.87 13.70
C VAL A 373 18.08 20.87 12.67
N LYS A 374 18.54 20.79 11.41
CA LYS A 374 18.04 21.66 10.32
C LYS A 374 16.55 21.46 10.04
N LYS A 375 16.05 20.23 10.12
CA LYS A 375 14.62 19.90 9.89
C LYS A 375 13.74 20.26 11.09
N CYS A 376 14.31 20.31 12.29
CA CYS A 376 13.62 20.57 13.55
C CYS A 376 14.21 21.82 14.22
N PRO A 377 14.00 23.04 13.65
CA PRO A 377 14.61 24.27 14.15
C PRO A 377 14.12 24.66 15.55
N ASN A 378 12.95 24.17 15.97
CA ASN A 378 12.35 24.44 17.27
C ASN A 378 12.75 23.41 18.34
N GLY A 379 13.79 22.61 18.08
CA GLY A 379 14.16 21.46 18.90
C GLY A 379 13.40 20.18 18.50
N PHE A 380 13.80 19.05 19.07
CA PHE A 380 13.19 17.75 18.83
C PHE A 380 13.28 16.85 20.05
N TYR A 381 12.31 15.94 20.16
CA TYR A 381 12.37 14.80 21.07
C TYR A 381 13.29 13.72 20.53
N SER A 382 14.08 13.12 21.42
CA SER A 382 14.91 11.96 21.11
C SER A 382 14.40 10.76 21.88
N GLU A 383 13.96 9.75 21.14
CA GLU A 383 13.48 8.49 21.69
C GLU A 383 14.35 7.34 21.17
N ILE A 384 14.45 6.30 21.98
CA ILE A 384 15.10 5.06 21.56
C ILE A 384 14.24 4.42 20.47
N LYS A 385 14.84 4.15 19.30
CA LYS A 385 14.18 3.38 18.26
C LYS A 385 14.15 1.90 18.66
N TYR A 386 13.07 1.49 19.31
CA TYR A 386 12.84 0.09 19.65
C TYR A 386 12.80 -0.83 18.41
N ASP A 387 13.31 -2.05 18.57
CA ASP A 387 13.34 -3.09 17.54
C ASP A 387 12.29 -4.18 17.82
N GLY A 388 11.03 -3.78 17.79
CA GLY A 388 9.89 -4.60 18.17
C GLY A 388 8.83 -4.71 17.08
N GLU A 389 7.59 -4.93 17.51
CA GLU A 389 6.41 -4.81 16.65
C GLU A 389 5.58 -3.58 17.08
N ARG A 390 5.39 -2.61 16.18
CA ARG A 390 4.49 -1.48 16.42
C ARG A 390 3.05 -1.93 16.62
N VAL A 391 2.44 -1.48 17.71
CA VAL A 391 1.06 -1.75 18.10
C VAL A 391 0.34 -0.45 18.42
N GLN A 392 -0.77 -0.19 17.73
CA GLN A 392 -1.71 0.85 18.08
C GLN A 392 -2.82 0.24 18.97
N VAL A 393 -2.93 0.76 20.19
CA VAL A 393 -3.85 0.25 21.21
C VAL A 393 -5.09 1.12 21.26
N HIS A 394 -6.26 0.54 21.05
CA HIS A 394 -7.55 1.20 21.26
C HIS A 394 -8.20 0.61 22.50
N LYS A 395 -8.67 1.48 23.39
CA LYS A 395 -9.47 1.13 24.56
C LYS A 395 -10.74 1.95 24.55
N LYS A 396 -11.89 1.30 24.72
CA LYS A 396 -13.19 1.93 24.93
C LYS A 396 -13.86 1.29 26.15
N GLY A 397 -13.86 1.98 27.29
CA GLY A 397 -14.25 1.37 28.57
C GLY A 397 -13.40 0.13 28.88
N SER A 398 -14.01 -1.06 28.79
CA SER A 398 -13.38 -2.38 28.99
C SER A 398 -13.00 -3.10 27.67
N GLU A 399 -13.42 -2.59 26.52
CA GLU A 399 -13.10 -3.18 25.22
C GLU A 399 -11.71 -2.74 24.76
N PHE A 400 -10.91 -3.70 24.27
CA PHE A 400 -9.57 -3.45 23.73
C PHE A 400 -9.44 -4.00 22.31
N LYS A 401 -8.84 -3.21 21.42
CA LYS A 401 -8.37 -3.65 20.10
C LYS A 401 -6.92 -3.25 19.89
N TYR A 402 -6.17 -4.12 19.24
CA TYR A 402 -4.73 -3.95 19.01
C TYR A 402 -4.46 -4.08 17.52
N TYR A 403 -3.88 -3.05 16.92
CA TYR A 403 -3.59 -3.01 15.49
C TYR A 403 -2.09 -2.97 15.24
N SER A 404 -1.60 -3.82 14.35
CA SER A 404 -0.21 -3.82 13.91
C SER A 404 0.11 -2.58 13.04
N ARG A 405 1.39 -2.40 12.69
CA ARG A 405 1.81 -1.42 11.66
C ARG A 405 1.01 -1.46 10.36
N SER A 406 0.53 -2.64 9.97
CA SER A 406 -0.29 -2.84 8.75
C SER A 406 -1.79 -2.67 8.98
N LEU A 407 -2.19 -2.22 10.18
CA LEU A 407 -3.55 -2.06 10.68
C LEU A 407 -4.36 -3.36 10.75
N LYS A 408 -3.70 -4.51 10.73
CA LYS A 408 -4.29 -5.82 11.00
C LYS A 408 -4.35 -6.08 12.50
N PRO A 409 -5.37 -6.81 13.00
CA PRO A 409 -5.40 -7.26 14.38
C PRO A 409 -4.12 -8.00 14.77
N VAL A 410 -3.57 -7.65 15.93
CA VAL A 410 -2.38 -8.33 16.49
C VAL A 410 -2.81 -9.67 17.09
N LEU A 411 -1.93 -10.68 17.02
CA LEU A 411 -2.21 -12.01 17.54
C LEU A 411 -2.45 -11.97 19.06
N PRO A 412 -3.55 -12.57 19.57
CA PRO A 412 -3.97 -12.44 20.98
C PRO A 412 -2.89 -12.79 22.02
N HIS A 413 -2.06 -13.81 21.75
CA HIS A 413 -1.00 -14.25 22.67
C HIS A 413 0.11 -13.21 22.91
N LYS A 414 0.20 -12.16 22.08
CA LYS A 414 1.18 -11.07 22.22
C LYS A 414 0.66 -9.87 23.01
N VAL A 415 -0.65 -9.70 23.16
CA VAL A 415 -1.25 -8.43 23.62
C VAL A 415 -2.34 -8.58 24.67
N ASN A 416 -2.99 -9.74 24.79
CA ASN A 416 -4.16 -9.90 25.66
C ASN A 416 -3.89 -9.60 27.13
N HIS A 417 -2.67 -9.81 27.62
CA HIS A 417 -2.30 -9.53 29.02
C HIS A 417 -2.28 -8.03 29.33
N PHE A 418 -2.11 -7.15 28.35
CA PHE A 418 -2.10 -5.70 28.56
C PHE A 418 -3.43 -5.14 29.04
N LYS A 419 -4.55 -5.85 28.82
CA LYS A 419 -5.86 -5.47 29.37
C LYS A 419 -5.86 -5.32 30.90
N ASN A 420 -4.93 -6.00 31.58
CA ASN A 420 -4.78 -5.94 33.03
C ASN A 420 -3.88 -4.77 33.47
N PHE A 421 -2.91 -4.37 32.63
CA PHE A 421 -1.89 -3.37 32.97
C PHE A 421 -2.26 -1.96 32.50
N ILE A 422 -2.89 -1.81 31.33
CA ILE A 422 -3.26 -0.50 30.79
C ILE A 422 -4.21 0.26 31.73
N PRO A 423 -5.25 -0.34 32.33
CA PRO A 423 -6.08 0.37 33.31
C PRO A 423 -5.31 0.84 34.55
N GLN A 424 -4.25 0.14 34.95
CA GLN A 424 -3.39 0.54 36.07
C GLN A 424 -2.45 1.67 35.68
N ALA A 425 -1.90 1.63 34.45
CA ALA A 425 -1.03 2.69 33.91
C ALA A 425 -1.80 3.98 33.57
N PHE A 426 -3.07 3.86 33.19
CA PHE A 426 -3.95 4.97 32.82
C PHE A 426 -5.25 4.93 33.64
N PRO A 427 -5.19 5.19 34.96
CA PRO A 427 -6.34 5.04 35.86
C PRO A 427 -7.52 5.95 35.50
N TYR A 428 -7.24 7.11 34.88
CA TYR A 428 -8.27 8.05 34.43
C TYR A 428 -8.62 7.90 32.94
N GLY A 429 -7.92 7.05 32.20
CA GLY A 429 -8.09 6.88 30.77
C GLY A 429 -9.19 5.86 30.47
N LYS A 430 -10.44 6.31 30.39
CA LYS A 430 -11.59 5.44 30.04
C LYS A 430 -11.53 5.04 28.58
N ASP A 431 -11.34 6.02 27.70
CA ASP A 431 -11.26 5.82 26.26
C ASP A 431 -9.94 6.38 25.75
N LEU A 432 -9.15 5.59 25.04
CA LEU A 432 -7.83 6.03 24.57
C LEU A 432 -7.39 5.33 23.29
N ILE A 433 -6.53 6.02 22.55
CA ILE A 433 -5.76 5.45 21.44
C ILE A 433 -4.29 5.77 21.68
N LEU A 434 -3.48 4.74 21.87
CA LEU A 434 -2.04 4.86 22.11
C LEU A 434 -1.26 4.29 20.92
N ASP A 435 -0.12 4.89 20.63
CA ASP A 435 0.88 4.32 19.73
C ASP A 435 2.07 3.81 20.55
N SER A 436 2.54 2.62 20.22
CA SER A 436 3.48 1.89 21.06
C SER A 436 4.26 0.84 20.28
N GLU A 437 5.34 0.36 20.90
CA GLU A 437 6.10 -0.78 20.44
C GLU A 437 6.00 -1.92 21.46
N ILE A 438 5.75 -3.16 21.01
CA ILE A 438 5.86 -4.34 21.87
C ILE A 438 7.22 -5.01 21.69
N LEU A 439 7.81 -5.42 22.81
CA LEU A 439 9.09 -6.12 22.86
C LEU A 439 9.00 -7.27 23.86
N LEU A 440 9.77 -8.33 23.62
CA LEU A 440 10.03 -9.33 24.63
C LEU A 440 11.19 -8.84 25.50
N VAL A 441 11.00 -8.79 26.81
CA VAL A 441 11.97 -8.25 27.77
C VAL A 441 12.32 -9.33 28.78
N ASP A 442 13.62 -9.52 28.99
CA ASP A 442 14.15 -10.42 30.00
C ASP A 442 13.87 -9.87 31.41
N LYS A 443 13.27 -10.68 32.29
CA LYS A 443 12.82 -10.24 33.61
C LYS A 443 13.96 -10.04 34.61
N GLU A 444 15.09 -10.72 34.42
CA GLU A 444 16.22 -10.64 35.34
C GLU A 444 17.09 -9.42 35.03
N THR A 445 17.38 -9.21 33.76
CA THR A 445 18.27 -8.14 33.28
C THR A 445 17.52 -6.86 32.92
N GLY A 446 16.21 -6.93 32.69
CA GLY A 446 15.39 -5.81 32.21
C GLY A 446 15.68 -5.42 30.75
N LYS A 447 16.50 -6.18 30.03
CA LYS A 447 16.93 -5.84 28.66
C LYS A 447 15.94 -6.35 27.62
N PRO A 448 15.68 -5.58 26.54
CA PRO A 448 14.89 -6.06 25.42
C PRO A 448 15.64 -7.17 24.66
N LEU A 449 14.90 -8.19 24.25
CA LEU A 449 15.39 -9.28 23.41
C LEU A 449 15.29 -8.91 21.92
N PRO A 450 16.09 -9.54 21.04
CA PRO A 450 16.13 -9.21 19.61
C PRO A 450 14.79 -9.38 18.89
N PHE A 451 14.64 -8.67 17.77
CA PHE A 451 13.47 -8.80 16.89
C PHE A 451 13.25 -10.27 16.45
N GLY A 452 11.97 -10.68 16.39
CA GLY A 452 11.57 -12.06 16.08
C GLY A 452 11.38 -12.95 17.30
N SER A 453 11.87 -12.56 18.47
CA SER A 453 11.65 -13.26 19.75
C SER A 453 10.18 -13.36 20.17
N LEU A 454 9.32 -12.45 19.67
CA LEU A 454 7.88 -12.45 19.89
C LEU A 454 7.11 -13.55 19.15
N GLY A 455 7.74 -14.31 18.27
CA GLY A 455 7.10 -15.46 17.61
C GLY A 455 6.72 -16.55 18.62
N LYS A 456 5.56 -17.19 18.48
CA LYS A 456 5.02 -18.15 19.47
C LYS A 456 6.08 -19.19 19.92
N HIS A 457 6.71 -19.88 18.98
CA HIS A 457 7.75 -20.88 19.27
C HIS A 457 9.02 -20.28 19.86
N LYS A 458 9.36 -19.05 19.50
CA LYS A 458 10.53 -18.35 20.01
C LYS A 458 10.33 -17.84 21.43
N LYS A 459 9.14 -17.37 21.77
CA LYS A 459 8.79 -16.96 23.13
C LYS A 459 8.91 -18.13 24.11
N ASP A 460 8.54 -19.34 23.69
CA ASP A 460 8.62 -20.54 24.53
C ASP A 460 10.08 -20.94 24.86
N GLU A 461 11.07 -20.47 24.08
CA GLU A 461 12.50 -20.63 24.36
C GLU A 461 12.99 -19.68 25.50
N PHE A 462 12.22 -18.63 25.83
CA PHE A 462 12.58 -17.60 26.83
C PHE A 462 11.66 -17.68 28.05
N HIS A 463 11.91 -18.65 28.93
CA HIS A 463 11.09 -18.88 30.14
C HIS A 463 11.05 -17.67 31.10
N ASN A 464 12.15 -16.90 31.18
CA ASN A 464 12.28 -15.73 32.05
C ASN A 464 12.04 -14.39 31.33
N ALA A 465 11.27 -14.38 30.25
CA ALA A 465 10.91 -13.14 29.56
C ALA A 465 9.41 -12.82 29.63
N THR A 466 9.06 -11.55 29.46
CA THR A 466 7.67 -11.09 29.35
C THR A 466 7.52 -10.09 28.21
N VAL A 467 6.32 -9.99 27.67
CA VAL A 467 6.04 -9.01 26.62
C VAL A 467 5.70 -7.68 27.27
N CYS A 468 6.49 -6.65 26.99
CA CYS A 468 6.32 -5.29 27.48
C CYS A 468 5.80 -4.37 26.38
N LEU A 469 5.07 -3.34 26.79
CA LEU A 469 4.51 -2.29 25.92
C LEU A 469 5.25 -0.98 26.20
N PHE A 470 5.88 -0.41 25.18
CA PHE A 470 6.56 0.88 25.26
C PHE A 470 5.72 1.91 24.51
N VAL A 471 4.95 2.71 25.25
CA VAL A 471 4.07 3.74 24.70
C VAL A 471 4.88 4.98 24.38
N PHE A 472 4.77 5.48 23.16
CA PHE A 472 5.48 6.67 22.69
C PHE A 472 4.56 7.78 22.17
N ASP A 473 3.28 7.50 21.93
CA ASP A 473 2.32 8.53 21.50
C ASP A 473 0.91 8.28 22.07
N CYS A 474 0.12 9.35 22.20
CA CYS A 474 -1.27 9.32 22.61
C CYS A 474 -2.12 10.12 21.61
N ILE A 475 -2.89 9.40 20.81
CA ILE A 475 -3.64 9.94 19.67
C ILE A 475 -5.02 10.45 20.11
N PHE A 476 -5.64 9.80 21.09
CA PHE A 476 -6.98 10.12 21.58
C PHE A 476 -7.08 9.81 23.07
N TYR A 477 -7.78 10.67 23.82
CA TYR A 477 -7.99 10.49 25.25
C TYR A 477 -9.34 11.06 25.70
N ASN A 478 -10.17 10.22 26.32
CA ASN A 478 -11.46 10.56 26.96
C ASN A 478 -12.38 11.50 26.13
N GLY A 479 -12.63 11.17 24.87
CA GLY A 479 -13.50 11.95 23.99
C GLY A 479 -12.77 12.98 23.13
N GLU A 480 -11.49 13.24 23.40
CA GLU A 480 -10.71 14.27 22.71
C GLU A 480 -9.66 13.65 21.77
N SER A 481 -9.64 14.11 20.52
CA SER A 481 -8.55 13.85 19.57
C SER A 481 -7.36 14.76 19.87
N LEU A 482 -6.17 14.17 19.98
CA LEU A 482 -4.93 14.89 20.28
C LEU A 482 -4.04 15.09 19.03
N LEU A 483 -4.43 14.60 17.85
CA LEU A 483 -3.62 14.69 16.61
C LEU A 483 -3.21 16.11 16.20
N GLN A 484 -4.03 17.12 16.55
CA GLN A 484 -3.75 18.53 16.22
C GLN A 484 -3.06 19.28 17.36
N LYS A 485 -2.84 18.62 18.51
CA LYS A 485 -2.09 19.22 19.60
C LYS A 485 -0.60 19.04 19.34
N ILE A 486 0.16 20.09 19.61
CA ILE A 486 1.61 20.08 19.51
C ILE A 486 2.15 19.15 20.60
N GLN A 487 3.12 18.31 20.24
CA GLN A 487 3.94 17.57 21.21
C GLN A 487 4.75 18.60 21.99
N ARG A 488 4.29 18.99 23.18
CA ARG A 488 4.88 20.08 23.98
C ARG A 488 6.20 19.63 24.56
N ILE A 489 7.27 20.42 24.39
CA ILE A 489 8.60 20.32 25.03
C ILE A 489 8.50 20.58 26.54
#